data_AF-A0A8T6L5K5-F1
#
_entry.id   AF-A0A8T6L5K5-F1
#
_cell.length_a   1.000
_cell.length_b   1.000
_cell.length_c   1.000
_cell.angle_alpha   90.00
_cell.angle_beta   90.00
_cell.angle_gamma   90.00
#
_symmetry.space_group_name_H-M   'P 1'
#
loop_
_entity.id
_entity.type
_entity.pdbx_description
1 polymer ?
#
loop_
_entity_poly.entity_id
_entity_poly.type
_entity_poly.pdbx_seq_one_letter_code
_entity_poly.pdbx_strand_id
1 'polypeptide(L)'
;MDRAAFIQGLPKAELHLHIEGSLEPAMMLDLAGRNGVELPYADIAEVRAAYQFSNLQDFLDLYYAGMGVLRRASDFFALADACFRRVGADNVTHLECFVDPQAHLCRGVRFQDLMQGLNEAVRQAAGRGLEVSLILCFLRHLSEREAFGTLEDAEPYHGDFIGVGLDSSELGHPPRKFRNVFAAARDLGFKLTAHAG
;
A
#
# COMPACT_ATOMS: atom_id res chain seq x y z
N MET A 1 -0.38 27.99 22.43
CA MET A 1 0.30 27.20 21.38
C MET A 1 -0.17 27.70 20.04
N ASP A 2 0.73 27.80 19.06
CA ASP A 2 0.34 28.02 17.67
C ASP A 2 -0.49 26.83 17.16
N ARG A 3 -1.42 27.08 16.23
CA ARG A 3 -2.32 26.07 15.64
C ARG A 3 -1.53 24.92 15.03
N ALA A 4 -0.41 25.20 14.36
CA ALA A 4 0.44 24.17 13.78
C ALA A 4 1.01 23.24 14.86
N ALA A 5 1.56 23.81 15.94
CA ALA A 5 2.09 23.05 17.07
C ALA A 5 1.01 22.21 17.78
N PHE A 6 -0.21 22.75 17.91
CA PHE A 6 -1.34 21.99 18.45
C PHE A 6 -1.68 20.79 17.57
N ILE A 7 -1.86 20.99 16.25
CA ILE A 7 -2.17 19.91 15.29
C ILE A 7 -1.07 18.85 15.29
N GLN A 8 0.20 19.25 15.26
CA GLN A 8 1.34 18.33 15.30
C GLN A 8 1.35 17.50 16.58
N GLY A 9 1.07 18.12 17.74
CA GLY A 9 1.07 17.44 19.04
C GLY A 9 -0.13 16.53 19.33
N LEU A 10 -1.18 16.54 18.51
CA LEU A 10 -2.33 15.63 18.71
C LEU A 10 -1.91 14.18 18.45
N PRO A 11 -2.26 13.19 19.30
CA PRO A 11 -2.16 11.78 18.93
C PRO A 11 -3.19 11.49 17.82
N LYS A 12 -2.76 10.76 16.79
CA LYS A 12 -3.58 10.52 15.59
C LYS A 12 -3.65 9.03 15.27
N ALA A 13 -4.77 8.63 14.68
CA ALA A 13 -4.87 7.38 13.96
C ALA A 13 -5.00 7.69 12.46
N GLU A 14 -4.23 7.00 11.64
CA GLU A 14 -4.33 7.09 10.18
C GLU A 14 -4.93 5.77 9.67
N LEU A 15 -6.15 5.84 9.13
CA LEU A 15 -6.97 4.66 8.82
C LEU A 15 -7.15 4.43 7.31
N HIS A 16 -6.43 5.23 6.52
CA HIS A 16 -6.52 5.22 5.06
C HIS A 16 -5.19 5.69 4.48
N LEU A 17 -4.26 4.76 4.34
CA LEU A 17 -2.96 5.02 3.71
C LEU A 17 -2.58 3.80 2.89
N HIS A 18 -2.23 4.02 1.63
CA HIS A 18 -1.67 3.00 0.74
C HIS A 18 -0.15 3.00 0.87
N ILE A 19 0.44 1.87 1.21
CA ILE A 19 1.89 1.79 1.44
C ILE A 19 2.67 2.16 0.19
N GLU A 20 2.20 1.75 -0.99
CA GLU A 20 2.83 2.07 -2.26
C GLU A 20 2.71 3.55 -2.62
N GLY A 21 1.73 4.26 -2.05
CA GLY A 21 1.55 5.71 -2.20
C GLY A 21 2.57 6.53 -1.42
N SER A 22 3.29 5.89 -0.51
CA SER A 22 4.37 6.49 0.27
C SER A 22 5.73 6.48 -0.45
N LEU A 23 5.79 5.93 -1.68
CA LEU A 23 7.03 5.82 -2.45
C LEU A 23 7.53 7.20 -2.92
N GLU A 24 8.49 7.74 -2.18
CA GLU A 24 9.11 9.03 -2.50
C GLU A 24 9.98 8.95 -3.77
N PRO A 25 10.03 10.03 -4.59
CA PRO A 25 10.79 10.05 -5.84
C PRO A 25 12.26 9.63 -5.72
N ALA A 26 12.93 10.04 -4.62
CA ALA A 26 14.32 9.70 -4.38
C ALA A 26 14.51 8.19 -4.16
N MET A 27 13.60 7.56 -3.42
CA MET A 27 13.60 6.11 -3.22
C MET A 27 13.24 5.37 -4.51
N MET A 28 12.26 5.89 -5.27
CA MET A 28 11.86 5.30 -6.55
C MET A 28 13.04 5.17 -7.53
N LEU A 29 13.81 6.24 -7.71
CA LEU A 29 14.97 6.25 -8.62
C LEU A 29 16.12 5.37 -8.12
N ASP A 30 16.39 5.39 -6.80
CA ASP A 30 17.41 4.53 -6.19
C ASP A 30 17.06 3.04 -6.34
N LEU A 31 15.82 2.65 -6.07
CA LEU A 31 15.34 1.28 -6.27
C LEU A 31 15.34 0.87 -7.74
N ALA A 32 14.96 1.78 -8.65
CA ALA A 32 15.02 1.54 -10.08
C ALA A 32 16.45 1.19 -10.54
N GLY A 33 17.44 1.96 -10.11
CA GLY A 33 18.85 1.69 -10.39
C GLY A 33 19.33 0.36 -9.80
N ARG A 34 18.96 0.05 -8.55
CA ARG A 34 19.35 -1.20 -7.87
C ARG A 34 18.73 -2.45 -8.50
N ASN A 35 17.51 -2.33 -9.01
CA ASN A 35 16.74 -3.45 -9.55
C ASN A 35 16.78 -3.52 -11.09
N GLY A 36 17.45 -2.59 -11.76
CA GLY A 36 17.56 -2.56 -13.22
C GLY A 36 16.21 -2.31 -13.91
N VAL A 37 15.36 -1.49 -13.29
CA VAL A 37 14.06 -1.10 -13.83
C VAL A 37 14.20 0.22 -14.55
N GLU A 38 13.87 0.25 -15.84
CA GLU A 38 13.84 1.50 -16.60
C GLU A 38 12.60 2.31 -16.21
N LEU A 39 12.83 3.58 -15.86
CA LEU A 39 11.78 4.56 -15.61
C LEU A 39 11.81 5.65 -16.67
N PRO A 40 10.66 6.25 -17.02
CA PRO A 40 10.60 7.35 -17.97
C PRO A 40 11.04 8.70 -17.36
N TYR A 41 11.79 8.67 -16.25
CA TYR A 41 12.24 9.84 -15.50
C TYR A 41 13.75 9.75 -15.26
N ALA A 42 14.47 10.80 -15.61
CA ALA A 42 15.92 10.89 -15.44
C ALA A 42 16.32 11.31 -14.02
N ASP A 43 15.49 12.13 -13.35
CA ASP A 43 15.80 12.68 -12.03
C ASP A 43 14.56 12.99 -11.16
N ILE A 44 14.80 13.42 -9.91
CA ILE A 44 13.75 13.75 -8.94
C ILE A 44 12.85 14.89 -9.42
N ALA A 45 13.39 15.86 -10.18
CA ALA A 45 12.63 17.00 -10.64
C ALA A 45 11.61 16.57 -11.70
N GLU A 46 11.99 15.67 -12.62
CA GLU A 46 11.08 15.09 -13.61
C GLU A 46 9.96 14.25 -12.95
N VAL A 47 10.29 13.44 -11.95
CA VAL A 47 9.27 12.69 -11.18
C VAL A 47 8.29 13.65 -10.51
N ARG A 48 8.79 14.69 -9.83
CA ARG A 48 7.93 15.68 -9.17
C ARG A 48 7.07 16.47 -10.16
N ALA A 49 7.61 16.76 -11.35
CA ALA A 49 6.85 17.43 -12.41
C ALA A 49 5.71 16.55 -12.94
N ALA A 50 5.87 15.22 -12.90
CA ALA A 50 4.82 14.27 -13.24
C ALA A 50 3.67 14.19 -12.22
N TYR A 51 3.81 14.78 -11.02
CA TYR A 51 2.77 14.77 -9.98
C TYR A 51 1.69 15.83 -10.27
N GLN A 52 1.16 15.84 -11.49
CA GLN A 52 0.06 16.67 -11.96
C GLN A 52 -1.03 15.77 -12.52
N PHE A 53 -2.10 15.58 -11.74
CA PHE A 53 -3.16 14.62 -12.07
C PHE A 53 -4.45 15.37 -12.38
N SER A 54 -5.09 15.05 -13.51
CA SER A 54 -6.40 15.61 -13.87
C SER A 54 -7.55 14.71 -13.41
N ASN A 55 -7.26 13.44 -13.11
CA ASN A 55 -8.20 12.45 -12.64
C ASN A 55 -7.46 11.29 -11.92
N LEU A 56 -8.22 10.32 -11.38
CA LEU A 56 -7.67 9.14 -10.71
C LEU A 56 -6.79 8.26 -11.61
N GLN A 57 -7.15 8.11 -12.89
CA GLN A 57 -6.40 7.25 -13.81
C GLN A 57 -5.00 7.82 -14.10
N ASP A 58 -4.87 9.14 -14.30
CA ASP A 58 -3.56 9.79 -14.49
C ASP A 58 -2.63 9.51 -13.29
N PHE A 59 -3.17 9.54 -12.07
CA PHE A 59 -2.44 9.19 -10.86
C PHE A 59 -2.07 7.70 -10.83
N LEU A 60 -3.04 6.82 -11.10
CA LEU A 60 -2.84 5.37 -11.06
C LEU A 60 -1.78 4.90 -12.07
N ASP A 61 -1.69 5.53 -13.24
CA ASP A 61 -0.67 5.19 -14.25
C ASP A 61 0.75 5.42 -13.70
N LEU A 62 0.97 6.57 -13.04
CA LEU A 62 2.25 6.88 -12.39
C LEU A 62 2.50 5.99 -11.16
N TYR A 63 1.46 5.79 -10.35
CA TYR A 63 1.49 4.98 -9.14
C TYR A 63 1.90 3.53 -9.45
N TYR A 64 1.26 2.90 -10.43
CA TYR A 64 1.63 1.56 -10.88
C TYR A 64 2.99 1.53 -11.59
N ALA A 65 3.43 2.59 -12.28
CA ALA A 65 4.79 2.65 -12.79
C ALA A 65 5.82 2.64 -11.64
N GLY A 66 5.57 3.44 -10.60
CA GLY A 66 6.41 3.51 -9.39
C GLY A 66 6.53 2.17 -8.67
N MET A 67 5.44 1.42 -8.49
CA MET A 67 5.48 0.07 -7.91
C MET A 67 6.39 -0.91 -8.66
N GLY A 68 6.68 -0.65 -9.94
CA GLY A 68 7.57 -1.48 -10.75
C GLY A 68 9.01 -1.58 -10.23
N VAL A 69 9.43 -0.68 -9.34
CA VAL A 69 10.77 -0.70 -8.73
C VAL A 69 10.87 -1.60 -7.51
N LEU A 70 9.75 -2.04 -6.93
CA LEU A 70 9.69 -2.88 -5.73
C LEU A 70 9.78 -4.36 -6.15
N ARG A 71 10.89 -5.04 -5.83
CA ARG A 71 11.15 -6.40 -6.34
C ARG A 71 11.49 -7.41 -5.27
N ARG A 72 12.15 -6.98 -4.20
CA ARG A 72 12.71 -7.85 -3.15
C ARG A 72 12.12 -7.47 -1.80
N ALA A 73 12.18 -8.40 -0.85
CA ALA A 73 11.74 -8.14 0.53
C ALA A 73 12.40 -6.89 1.16
N SER A 74 13.67 -6.61 0.81
CA SER A 74 14.37 -5.40 1.25
C SER A 74 13.74 -4.11 0.76
N ASP A 75 13.09 -4.13 -0.40
CA ASP A 75 12.51 -2.93 -1.02
C ASP A 75 11.19 -2.60 -0.33
N PHE A 76 10.37 -3.62 -0.06
CA PHE A 76 9.13 -3.48 0.72
C PHE A 76 9.41 -3.07 2.17
N PHE A 77 10.46 -3.63 2.79
CA PHE A 77 10.92 -3.17 4.10
C PHE A 77 11.32 -1.69 4.07
N ALA A 78 12.14 -1.28 3.10
CA ALA A 78 12.63 0.09 3.01
C ALA A 78 11.48 1.10 2.81
N LEU A 79 10.53 0.77 1.94
CA LEU A 79 9.31 1.55 1.71
C LEU A 79 8.49 1.69 3.00
N ALA A 80 8.14 0.56 3.62
CA ALA A 80 7.29 0.55 4.80
C ALA A 80 7.94 1.23 6.00
N ASP A 81 9.22 0.97 6.27
CA ASP A 81 9.92 1.62 7.38
C ASP A 81 10.07 3.14 7.18
N ALA A 82 10.27 3.61 5.94
CA ALA A 82 10.28 5.04 5.63
C ALA A 82 8.91 5.67 5.88
N CYS A 83 7.82 5.04 5.43
CA CYS A 83 6.46 5.48 5.70
C CYS A 83 6.17 5.53 7.20
N PHE A 84 6.45 4.46 7.93
CA PHE A 84 6.16 4.33 9.36
C PHE A 84 6.94 5.35 10.21
N ARG A 85 8.19 5.66 9.83
CA ARG A 85 8.95 6.76 10.46
C ARG A 85 8.33 8.11 10.17
N ARG A 86 7.86 8.34 8.94
CA ARG A 86 7.25 9.61 8.54
C ARG A 86 5.94 9.88 9.28
N VAL A 87 5.04 8.90 9.36
CA VAL A 87 3.76 9.04 10.08
C VAL A 87 3.97 9.13 11.59
N GLY A 88 4.92 8.38 12.15
CA GLY A 88 5.29 8.50 13.56
C GLY A 88 5.80 9.90 13.93
N ALA A 89 6.54 10.57 13.03
CA ALA A 89 6.96 11.95 13.22
C ALA A 89 5.79 12.96 13.26
N ASP A 90 4.64 12.60 12.68
CA ASP A 90 3.39 13.37 12.74
C ASP A 90 2.50 12.96 13.94
N ASN A 91 3.05 12.24 14.92
CA ASN A 91 2.37 11.77 16.12
C ASN A 91 1.17 10.85 15.82
N VAL A 92 1.25 10.10 14.72
CA VAL A 92 0.39 8.94 14.48
C VAL A 92 0.83 7.83 15.43
N THR A 93 -0.11 7.31 16.21
CA THR A 93 0.12 6.22 17.17
C THR A 93 -0.48 4.90 16.70
N HIS A 94 -1.43 4.96 15.77
CA HIS A 94 -2.09 3.80 15.17
C HIS A 94 -2.24 4.00 13.66
N LEU A 95 -1.81 3.02 12.87
CA LEU A 95 -1.90 3.03 11.42
C LEU A 95 -2.62 1.76 10.93
N GLU A 96 -3.68 1.92 10.16
CA GLU A 96 -4.28 0.85 9.35
C GLU A 96 -3.87 1.07 7.88
N CYS A 97 -2.98 0.21 7.39
CA CYS A 97 -2.23 0.39 6.14
C CYS A 97 -2.73 -0.54 5.04
N PHE A 98 -3.16 0.02 3.91
CA PHE A 98 -3.53 -0.70 2.70
C PHE A 98 -2.30 -1.18 1.94
N VAL A 99 -2.40 -2.39 1.40
CA VAL A 99 -1.37 -3.05 0.58
C VAL A 99 -2.05 -3.69 -0.63
N ASP A 100 -1.44 -3.54 -1.81
CA ASP A 100 -1.96 -4.02 -3.09
C ASP A 100 -1.15 -5.22 -3.63
N PRO A 101 -1.24 -6.46 -3.08
CA PRO A 101 -0.40 -7.56 -3.56
C PRO A 101 -0.49 -7.81 -5.06
N GLN A 102 -1.68 -7.71 -5.64
CA GLN A 102 -1.91 -7.94 -7.07
C GLN A 102 -1.05 -7.04 -7.97
N ALA A 103 -0.68 -5.84 -7.51
CA ALA A 103 0.17 -4.93 -8.26
C ALA A 103 1.64 -5.38 -8.33
N HIS A 104 2.06 -6.24 -7.40
CA HIS A 104 3.42 -6.80 -7.28
C HIS A 104 3.49 -8.21 -7.86
N LEU A 105 2.50 -9.06 -7.55
CA LEU A 105 2.42 -10.46 -8.00
C LEU A 105 2.41 -10.56 -9.53
N CYS A 106 1.69 -9.66 -10.21
CA CYS A 106 1.64 -9.62 -11.68
C CYS A 106 3.01 -9.31 -12.34
N ARG A 107 4.00 -8.89 -11.54
CA ARG A 107 5.36 -8.56 -11.97
C ARG A 107 6.40 -9.60 -11.52
N GLY A 108 5.94 -10.75 -11.03
CA GLY A 108 6.80 -11.86 -10.61
C GLY A 108 7.36 -11.74 -9.20
N VAL A 109 6.89 -10.77 -8.40
CA VAL A 109 7.20 -10.73 -6.96
C VAL A 109 6.45 -11.86 -6.26
N ARG A 110 7.10 -12.58 -5.35
CA ARG A 110 6.43 -13.60 -4.54
C ARG A 110 5.69 -12.94 -3.39
N PHE A 111 4.50 -13.42 -3.06
CA PHE A 111 3.75 -12.95 -1.88
C PHE A 111 4.60 -12.99 -0.60
N GLN A 112 5.43 -14.03 -0.46
CA GLN A 112 6.39 -14.17 0.63
C GLN A 112 7.39 -13.01 0.72
N ASP A 113 7.92 -12.52 -0.40
CA ASP A 113 8.89 -11.43 -0.39
C ASP A 113 8.23 -10.11 0.05
N LEU A 114 7.01 -9.85 -0.43
CA LEU A 114 6.18 -8.74 0.03
C LEU A 114 5.98 -8.79 1.55
N MET A 115 5.46 -9.90 2.06
CA MET A 115 5.15 -10.05 3.49
C MET A 115 6.40 -10.04 4.38
N GLN A 116 7.51 -10.63 3.93
CA GLN A 116 8.76 -10.59 4.67
C GLN A 116 9.21 -9.15 4.91
N GLY A 117 9.12 -8.27 3.90
CA GLY A 117 9.48 -6.87 4.05
C GLY A 117 8.53 -6.09 4.97
N LEU A 118 7.22 -6.27 4.77
CA LEU A 118 6.19 -5.57 5.53
C LEU A 118 6.19 -5.97 7.01
N ASN A 119 6.20 -7.28 7.32
CA ASN A 119 6.15 -7.76 8.70
C ASN A 119 7.39 -7.32 9.50
N GLU A 120 8.56 -7.26 8.85
CA GLU A 120 9.77 -6.74 9.48
C GLU A 120 9.64 -5.23 9.80
N ALA A 121 9.07 -4.44 8.90
CA ALA A 121 8.82 -3.02 9.14
C ALA A 121 7.79 -2.79 10.26
N VAL A 122 6.71 -3.58 10.30
CA VAL A 122 5.69 -3.55 11.37
C VAL A 122 6.34 -3.84 12.73
N ARG A 123 7.19 -4.87 12.80
CA ARG A 123 7.93 -5.22 14.02
C ARG A 123 8.83 -4.07 14.50
N GLN A 124 9.50 -3.37 13.60
CA GLN A 124 10.34 -2.21 13.95
C GLN A 124 9.51 -0.98 14.36
N ALA A 125 8.34 -0.77 13.75
CA ALA A 125 7.42 0.29 14.11
C ALA A 125 6.91 0.17 15.56
N ALA A 126 6.58 -1.05 15.99
CA ALA A 126 6.16 -1.31 17.37
C ALA A 126 7.22 -0.88 18.40
N GLY A 127 8.50 -1.10 18.11
CA GLY A 127 9.62 -0.64 18.95
C GLY A 127 9.75 0.89 19.07
N ARG A 128 9.07 1.63 18.18
CA ARG A 128 8.99 3.10 18.16
C ARG A 128 7.65 3.64 18.69
N GLY A 129 6.77 2.77 19.20
CA GLY A 129 5.47 3.16 19.73
C GLY A 129 4.38 3.42 18.69
N LEU A 130 4.59 2.99 17.43
CA LEU A 130 3.56 3.00 16.39
C LEU A 130 2.96 1.60 16.27
N GLU A 131 1.65 1.48 16.52
CA GLU A 131 0.88 0.29 16.19
C GLU A 131 0.53 0.31 14.70
N VAL A 132 0.80 -0.79 13.99
CA VAL A 132 0.47 -0.92 12.57
C VAL A 132 -0.34 -2.19 12.35
N SER A 133 -1.47 -2.05 11.67
CA SER A 133 -2.31 -3.13 11.17
C SER A 133 -2.35 -3.11 9.65
N LEU A 134 -2.16 -4.25 8.99
CA LEU A 134 -2.22 -4.34 7.53
C LEU A 134 -3.63 -4.69 7.05
N ILE A 135 -4.00 -4.14 5.89
CA ILE A 135 -5.26 -4.42 5.20
C ILE A 135 -4.94 -4.91 3.78
N LEU A 136 -5.44 -6.09 3.44
CA LEU A 136 -5.24 -6.74 2.15
C LEU A 136 -6.21 -6.16 1.11
N CYS A 137 -5.72 -5.34 0.18
CA CYS A 137 -6.57 -4.74 -0.85
C CYS A 137 -6.69 -5.58 -2.12
N PHE A 138 -7.88 -5.55 -2.71
CA PHE A 138 -8.15 -6.08 -4.04
C PHE A 138 -8.26 -4.95 -5.07
N LEU A 139 -7.60 -5.13 -6.21
CA LEU A 139 -7.61 -4.16 -7.30
C LEU A 139 -8.89 -4.30 -8.13
N ARG A 140 -9.82 -3.34 -8.01
CA ARG A 140 -11.19 -3.50 -8.54
C ARG A 140 -11.30 -3.54 -10.07
N HIS A 141 -10.28 -3.06 -10.78
CA HIS A 141 -10.22 -3.16 -12.24
C HIS A 141 -9.99 -4.62 -12.70
N LEU A 142 -9.31 -5.44 -11.90
CA LEU A 142 -9.07 -6.87 -12.15
C LEU A 142 -10.31 -7.73 -11.84
N SER A 143 -10.30 -9.01 -12.18
CA SER A 143 -11.45 -9.89 -11.95
C SER A 143 -11.62 -10.31 -10.48
N GLU A 144 -12.85 -10.65 -10.08
CA GLU A 144 -13.10 -11.25 -8.74
C GLU A 144 -12.32 -12.56 -8.55
N ARG A 145 -12.08 -13.30 -9.64
CA ARG A 145 -11.26 -14.52 -9.62
C ARG A 145 -9.81 -14.22 -9.21
N GLU A 146 -9.22 -13.13 -9.69
CA GLU A 146 -7.87 -12.73 -9.28
C GLU A 146 -7.83 -12.26 -7.82
N ALA A 147 -8.91 -11.64 -7.33
CA ALA A 147 -9.04 -11.33 -5.90
C ALA A 147 -9.11 -12.61 -5.04
N PHE A 148 -9.83 -13.65 -5.48
CA PHE A 148 -9.80 -14.95 -4.81
C PHE A 148 -8.41 -15.59 -4.81
N GLY A 149 -7.69 -15.58 -5.93
CA GLY A 149 -6.31 -16.07 -5.96
C GLY A 149 -5.39 -15.33 -4.99
N THR A 150 -5.60 -14.02 -4.84
CA THR A 150 -4.86 -13.20 -3.86
C THR A 150 -5.22 -13.57 -2.41
N LEU A 151 -6.50 -13.83 -2.14
CA LEU A 151 -6.96 -14.28 -0.82
C LEU A 151 -6.40 -15.68 -0.49
N GLU A 152 -6.31 -16.57 -1.47
CA GLU A 152 -5.69 -17.90 -1.33
C GLU A 152 -4.18 -17.78 -1.06
N ASP A 153 -3.46 -16.96 -1.83
CA ASP A 153 -2.02 -16.71 -1.62
C ASP A 153 -1.72 -16.10 -0.23
N ALA A 154 -2.68 -15.36 0.34
CA ALA A 154 -2.58 -14.74 1.65
C ALA A 154 -2.84 -15.71 2.83
N GLU A 155 -3.27 -16.96 2.60
CA GLU A 155 -3.63 -17.91 3.65
C GLU A 155 -2.57 -18.06 4.77
N PRO A 156 -1.26 -18.21 4.46
CA PRO A 156 -0.22 -18.32 5.48
C PRO A 156 -0.04 -17.05 6.34
N TYR A 157 -0.60 -15.93 5.87
CA TYR A 157 -0.43 -14.58 6.41
C TYR A 157 -1.74 -13.97 6.91
N HIS A 158 -2.84 -14.73 6.99
CA HIS A 158 -4.13 -14.19 7.46
C HIS A 158 -4.03 -13.50 8.83
N GLY A 159 -3.16 -13.98 9.72
CA GLY A 159 -2.92 -13.37 11.03
C GLY A 159 -2.20 -12.01 11.00
N ASP A 160 -1.59 -11.65 9.87
CA ASP A 160 -0.89 -10.37 9.68
C ASP A 160 -1.84 -9.26 9.18
N PHE A 161 -3.03 -9.63 8.67
CA PHE A 161 -4.02 -8.69 8.14
C PHE A 161 -5.23 -8.59 9.08
N ILE A 162 -5.69 -7.36 9.37
CA ILE A 162 -6.92 -7.14 10.16
C ILE A 162 -8.19 -7.20 9.29
N GLY A 163 -8.04 -7.02 7.97
CA GLY A 163 -9.16 -6.88 7.07
C GLY A 163 -8.78 -6.91 5.60
N VAL A 164 -9.80 -6.82 4.75
CA VAL A 164 -9.65 -6.65 3.30
C VAL A 164 -10.20 -5.30 2.83
N GLY A 165 -9.58 -4.78 1.78
CA GLY A 165 -9.93 -3.52 1.12
C GLY A 165 -10.32 -3.71 -0.36
N LEU A 166 -10.89 -2.67 -0.97
CA LEU A 166 -11.14 -2.59 -2.41
C LEU A 166 -10.81 -1.17 -2.88
N ASP A 167 -9.98 -1.07 -3.92
CA ASP A 167 -9.47 0.21 -4.45
C ASP A 167 -9.19 0.10 -5.96
N SER A 168 -8.36 0.99 -6.49
CA SER A 168 -8.09 1.19 -7.91
C SER A 168 -9.27 1.83 -8.67
N SER A 169 -9.25 1.79 -10.02
CA SER A 169 -10.19 2.50 -10.88
C SER A 169 -11.65 2.22 -10.52
N GLU A 170 -12.38 3.23 -10.07
CA GLU A 170 -13.74 3.06 -9.54
C GLU A 170 -14.80 2.96 -10.64
N LEU A 171 -14.78 3.90 -11.58
CA LEU A 171 -15.77 4.01 -12.64
C LEU A 171 -15.74 2.75 -13.52
N GLY A 172 -16.89 2.09 -13.70
CA GLY A 172 -17.01 0.84 -14.47
C GLY A 172 -16.74 -0.43 -13.66
N HIS A 173 -16.30 -0.31 -12.41
CA HIS A 173 -15.94 -1.45 -11.54
C HIS A 173 -16.71 -1.40 -10.21
N PRO A 174 -18.04 -1.62 -10.20
CA PRO A 174 -18.85 -1.41 -9.00
C PRO A 174 -18.55 -2.44 -7.90
N PRO A 175 -18.75 -2.10 -6.60
CA PRO A 175 -18.48 -3.01 -5.48
C PRO A 175 -19.17 -4.38 -5.60
N ARG A 176 -20.36 -4.44 -6.22
CA ARG A 176 -21.09 -5.70 -6.47
C ARG A 176 -20.30 -6.77 -7.22
N LYS A 177 -19.25 -6.38 -7.97
CA LYS A 177 -18.36 -7.27 -8.70
C LYS A 177 -17.56 -8.19 -7.76
N PHE A 178 -17.28 -7.75 -6.54
CA PHE A 178 -16.43 -8.44 -5.55
C PHE A 178 -17.22 -8.97 -4.36
N ARG A 179 -18.54 -9.11 -4.50
CA ARG A 179 -19.43 -9.52 -3.41
C ARG A 179 -19.03 -10.87 -2.80
N ASN A 180 -18.63 -11.83 -3.64
CA ASN A 180 -18.38 -13.19 -3.19
C ASN A 180 -17.03 -13.28 -2.46
N VAL A 181 -15.99 -12.61 -2.96
CA VAL A 181 -14.68 -12.58 -2.26
C VAL A 181 -14.78 -11.83 -0.93
N PHE A 182 -15.57 -10.75 -0.86
CA PHE A 182 -15.84 -10.05 0.41
C PHE A 182 -16.64 -10.91 1.40
N ALA A 183 -17.59 -11.72 0.91
CA ALA A 183 -18.31 -12.67 1.75
C ALA A 183 -17.35 -13.74 2.30
N ALA A 184 -16.48 -14.31 1.46
CA ALA A 184 -15.47 -15.28 1.88
C ALA A 184 -14.49 -14.68 2.90
N ALA A 185 -14.00 -13.46 2.68
CA ALA A 185 -13.13 -12.76 3.61
C ALA A 185 -13.79 -12.56 4.98
N ARG A 186 -15.08 -12.18 5.01
CA ARG A 186 -15.84 -12.07 6.26
C ARG A 186 -15.96 -13.41 6.98
N ASP A 187 -16.22 -14.49 6.24
CA ASP A 187 -16.37 -15.83 6.81
C ASP A 187 -15.03 -16.35 7.39
N LEU A 188 -13.89 -15.82 6.89
CA LEU A 188 -12.55 -16.00 7.46
C LEU A 188 -12.27 -15.09 8.68
N GLY A 189 -13.17 -14.16 9.02
CA GLY A 189 -13.04 -13.27 10.17
C GLY A 189 -12.46 -11.88 9.87
N PHE A 190 -12.19 -11.55 8.60
CA PHE A 190 -11.66 -10.25 8.22
C PHE A 190 -12.66 -9.11 8.43
N LYS A 191 -12.15 -7.95 8.85
CA LYS A 191 -12.86 -6.67 8.70
C LYS A 191 -12.98 -6.33 7.21
N LEU A 192 -14.01 -5.58 6.83
CA LEU A 192 -14.28 -5.22 5.44
C LEU A 192 -14.26 -3.70 5.27
N THR A 193 -13.48 -3.21 4.32
CA THR A 193 -13.50 -1.80 3.90
C THR A 193 -13.44 -1.71 2.36
N ALA A 194 -13.88 -0.59 1.80
CA ALA A 194 -13.86 -0.35 0.37
C ALA A 194 -13.87 1.15 0.06
N HIS A 195 -13.13 1.56 -0.98
CA HIS A 195 -13.29 2.88 -1.58
C HIS A 195 -14.66 2.97 -2.25
N ALA A 196 -15.40 4.03 -1.96
CA ALA A 196 -16.66 4.35 -2.60
C ALA A 196 -16.94 5.85 -2.43
N GLY A 197 -17.25 6.54 -3.53
CA GLY A 197 -17.58 7.97 -3.59
C GLY A 197 -17.64 8.50 -5.01
#